data_AF-A0A4Q9LNU9-F1
#
_entry.id   AF-A0A4Q9LNU9-F1
#
_cell.length_a   1.000
_cell.length_b   1.000
_cell.length_c   1.000
_cell.angle_alpha   90.00
_cell.angle_beta   90.00
_cell.angle_gamma   90.00
#
_symmetry.space_group_name_H-M   'P 1'
#
loop_
_entity.id
_entity.type
_entity.pdbx_description
1 polymer ?
#
loop_
_entity_poly.entity_id
_entity_poly.type
_entity_poly.pdbx_seq_one_letter_code
_entity_poly.pdbx_strand_id
1 'polypeptide(L)'
;MNNSIPFSDLISEINFKNKRICIVEHEYCCIDFIIRDLLKILKKNNQEINILSFYNSEDHYEKIIDFDSKSTIKIQSIYKNEIIENSYSYLIIDDVFTGKTLFGIKCKEIEGIYIYRSNSATETDMCSYDICILIKPLKSGVSTVYDGIIEIHQFDRTIFTGKYKVFRDETVYYSLC
;
A
#
# COMPACT_ATOMS: atom_id res chain seq x y z
N MET A 1 23.36 16.68 -4.96
CA MET A 1 23.46 15.21 -4.91
C MET A 1 22.06 14.71 -4.57
N ASN A 2 21.42 13.96 -5.47
CA ASN A 2 20.12 13.35 -5.17
C ASN A 2 20.39 12.14 -4.28
N ASN A 3 20.30 12.32 -2.97
CA ASN A 3 20.42 11.22 -2.02
C ASN A 3 19.14 10.39 -2.13
N SER A 4 19.25 9.24 -2.77
CA SER A 4 18.21 8.23 -2.76
C SER A 4 17.94 7.78 -1.32
N ILE A 5 16.68 7.74 -0.93
CA ILE A 5 16.25 7.29 0.39
C ILE A 5 15.59 5.92 0.25
N PRO A 6 16.11 4.87 0.91
CA PRO A 6 15.43 3.59 0.98
C PRO A 6 14.03 3.73 1.60
N PHE A 7 13.05 2.95 1.13
CA PHE A 7 11.69 3.00 1.70
C PHE A 7 11.70 2.71 3.20
N SER A 8 12.55 1.78 3.67
CA SER A 8 12.73 1.45 5.08
C SER A 8 13.09 2.66 5.94
N ASP A 9 13.81 3.62 5.37
CA ASP A 9 14.31 4.78 6.11
C ASP A 9 13.18 5.84 6.17
N LEU A 10 12.40 5.98 5.11
CA LEU A 10 11.19 6.83 5.09
C LEU A 10 10.18 6.44 6.17
N ILE A 11 10.04 5.13 6.38
CA ILE A 11 9.09 4.59 7.36
C ILE A 11 9.73 4.33 8.72
N SER A 12 11.04 4.52 8.88
CA SER A 12 11.71 4.23 10.16
C SER A 12 11.22 5.14 11.28
N GLU A 13 10.76 6.34 10.92
CA GLU A 13 10.08 7.28 11.81
C GLU A 13 8.62 6.89 12.07
N ILE A 14 8.07 5.96 11.29
CA ILE A 14 6.67 5.56 11.30
C ILE A 14 6.55 4.18 11.96
N ASN A 15 6.09 4.17 13.22
CA ASN A 15 5.75 2.92 13.87
C ASN A 15 4.44 2.35 13.27
N PHE A 16 4.55 1.39 12.37
CA PHE A 16 3.41 0.70 11.75
C PHE A 16 2.69 -0.27 12.68
N LYS A 17 3.27 -0.61 13.83
CA LYS A 17 2.65 -1.55 14.76
C LYS A 17 1.36 -0.94 15.34
N ASN A 18 0.30 -1.73 15.30
CA ASN A 18 -1.02 -1.35 15.79
C ASN A 18 -1.61 -0.10 15.12
N LYS A 19 -1.28 0.10 13.84
CA LYS A 19 -1.76 1.23 13.04
C LYS A 19 -2.66 0.78 11.91
N ARG A 20 -3.63 1.64 11.58
CA ARG A 20 -4.44 1.55 10.36
C ARG A 20 -3.84 2.49 9.33
N ILE A 21 -3.41 1.94 8.20
CA ILE A 21 -2.71 2.68 7.15
C ILE A 21 -3.61 2.74 5.92
N CYS A 22 -3.94 3.94 5.43
CA CYS A 22 -4.50 4.10 4.09
C CYS A 22 -3.40 4.26 3.05
N ILE A 23 -3.57 3.58 1.92
CA ILE A 23 -2.82 3.85 0.69
C ILE A 23 -3.83 4.30 -0.35
N VAL A 24 -3.61 5.45 -0.94
CA VAL A 24 -4.50 6.02 -1.95
C VAL A 24 -3.77 6.09 -3.28
N GLU A 25 -4.28 5.34 -4.25
CA GLU A 25 -3.89 5.43 -5.65
C GLU A 25 -4.63 6.60 -6.29
N HIS A 26 -3.88 7.65 -6.62
CA HIS A 26 -4.42 8.75 -7.42
C HIS A 26 -4.17 8.54 -8.91
N GLU A 27 -5.23 8.78 -9.68
CA GLU A 27 -5.21 8.71 -11.15
C GLU A 27 -4.64 7.39 -11.67
N TYR A 28 -3.92 7.41 -12.79
CA TYR A 28 -3.36 6.26 -13.51
C TYR A 28 -2.00 5.80 -12.94
N CYS A 29 -1.78 5.97 -11.63
CA CYS A 29 -0.59 5.43 -10.95
C CYS A 29 -0.78 3.95 -10.63
N CYS A 30 0.27 3.15 -10.82
CA CYS A 30 0.31 1.77 -10.32
C CYS A 30 0.95 1.75 -8.93
N ILE A 31 0.29 1.15 -7.94
CA ILE A 31 0.80 1.06 -6.56
C ILE A 31 1.32 -0.33 -6.18
N ASP A 32 1.50 -1.24 -7.14
CA ASP A 32 2.03 -2.59 -6.87
C ASP A 32 3.43 -2.53 -6.23
N PHE A 33 4.23 -1.53 -6.59
CA PHE A 33 5.56 -1.32 -6.03
C PHE A 33 5.52 -1.06 -4.53
N ILE A 34 4.54 -0.29 -4.03
CA ILE A 34 4.45 0.03 -2.62
C ILE A 34 3.90 -1.14 -1.80
N ILE A 35 3.01 -1.94 -2.38
CA ILE A 35 2.57 -3.21 -1.77
C ILE A 35 3.79 -4.13 -1.58
N ARG A 36 4.59 -4.32 -2.63
CA ARG A 36 5.83 -5.11 -2.59
C ARG A 36 6.79 -4.58 -1.53
N ASP A 37 7.05 -3.27 -1.51
CA ASP A 37 8.02 -2.68 -0.59
C ASP A 37 7.54 -2.78 0.88
N LEU A 38 6.24 -2.59 1.16
CA LEU A 38 5.65 -2.79 2.49
C LEU A 38 5.75 -4.25 2.96
N LEU A 39 5.47 -5.22 2.08
CA LEU A 39 5.57 -6.63 2.42
C LEU A 39 7.01 -7.03 2.81
N LYS A 40 8.03 -6.48 2.13
CA LYS A 40 9.44 -6.69 2.49
C LYS A 40 9.76 -6.22 3.92
N ILE A 41 9.11 -5.15 4.38
CA ILE A 41 9.28 -4.64 5.75
C ILE A 41 8.50 -5.48 6.76
N LEU A 42 7.23 -5.76 6.50
CA LEU A 42 6.36 -6.50 7.43
C LEU A 42 6.88 -7.94 7.66
N LYS A 43 7.49 -8.55 6.65
CA LYS A 43 8.15 -9.87 6.77
C LYS A 43 9.20 -9.92 7.88
N LYS A 44 9.94 -8.84 8.11
CA LYS A 44 10.98 -8.79 9.17
C LYS A 44 10.42 -9.04 10.57
N ASN A 45 9.11 -8.88 10.75
CA ASN A 45 8.43 -9.08 12.03
C ASN A 45 7.87 -10.49 12.22
N ASN A 46 8.12 -11.44 11.29
CA ASN A 46 7.62 -12.83 11.33
C ASN A 46 6.10 -12.96 11.52
N GLN A 47 5.34 -11.97 11.08
CA GLN A 47 3.88 -11.96 11.17
C GLN A 47 3.27 -12.61 9.92
N GLU A 48 2.23 -13.42 10.10
CA GLU A 48 1.42 -13.89 8.98
C GLU A 48 0.67 -12.70 8.38
N ILE A 49 0.77 -12.52 7.06
CA ILE A 49 0.14 -11.41 6.33
C ILE A 49 -0.94 -12.00 5.44
N ASN A 50 -2.16 -11.47 5.55
CA ASN A 50 -3.27 -11.86 4.70
C ASN A 50 -3.61 -10.71 3.75
N ILE A 51 -3.64 -10.99 2.46
CA ILE A 51 -4.06 -10.04 1.41
C ILE A 51 -5.44 -10.47 0.92
N LEU A 52 -6.43 -9.60 1.09
CA LEU A 52 -7.76 -9.72 0.49
C LEU A 52 -7.86 -8.76 -0.67
N SER A 53 -7.94 -9.30 -1.89
CA SER A 53 -7.99 -8.49 -3.10
C SER A 53 -9.37 -8.51 -3.75
N PHE A 54 -9.89 -7.30 -3.95
CA PHE A 54 -11.07 -7.02 -4.76
C PHE A 54 -10.71 -6.43 -6.13
N TYR A 55 -9.42 -6.26 -6.43
CA TYR A 55 -8.93 -5.57 -7.63
C TYR A 55 -8.14 -6.47 -8.58
N ASN A 56 -7.26 -7.32 -8.06
CA ASN A 56 -6.42 -8.23 -8.83
C ASN A 56 -6.58 -9.70 -8.41
N SER A 57 -6.20 -10.63 -9.29
CA SER A 57 -6.18 -12.07 -9.01
C SER A 57 -5.00 -12.46 -8.10
N GLU A 58 -5.09 -13.65 -7.48
CA GLU A 58 -3.97 -14.22 -6.70
C GLU A 58 -2.67 -14.29 -7.52
N ASP A 59 -2.76 -14.75 -8.78
CA ASP A 59 -1.64 -14.89 -9.71
C ASP A 59 -0.91 -13.56 -9.99
N HIS A 60 -1.60 -12.42 -9.85
CA HIS A 60 -0.98 -11.10 -9.96
C HIS A 60 -0.05 -10.83 -8.78
N TYR A 61 -0.56 -11.01 -7.55
CA TYR A 61 0.24 -10.81 -6.34
C TYR A 61 1.42 -11.76 -6.28
N GLU A 62 1.24 -13.01 -6.72
CA GLU A 62 2.33 -13.97 -6.79
C GLU A 62 3.49 -13.55 -7.72
N LYS A 63 3.25 -12.65 -8.68
CA LYS A 63 4.29 -12.11 -9.57
C LYS A 63 5.02 -10.91 -8.98
N ILE A 64 4.35 -10.11 -8.15
CA ILE A 64 4.94 -8.90 -7.54
C ILE A 64 5.57 -9.20 -6.17
N ILE A 65 5.18 -10.32 -5.53
CA ILE A 65 5.71 -10.78 -4.26
C ILE A 65 6.87 -11.74 -4.51
N ASP A 66 7.99 -11.48 -3.85
CA ASP A 66 9.19 -12.30 -3.95
C ASP A 66 8.96 -13.74 -3.42
N PHE A 67 9.47 -14.75 -4.11
CA PHE A 67 9.16 -16.18 -3.89
C PHE A 67 9.52 -16.65 -2.47
N ASP A 68 10.58 -16.11 -1.88
CA ASP A 68 11.03 -16.43 -0.52
C ASP A 68 10.05 -15.95 0.57
N SER A 69 9.00 -15.22 0.19
CA SER A 69 8.01 -14.62 1.10
C SER A 69 6.69 -15.38 1.13
N LYS A 70 6.53 -16.42 0.29
CA LYS A 70 5.25 -17.12 0.10
C LYS A 70 4.79 -17.92 1.31
N SER A 71 5.70 -18.36 2.19
CA SER A 71 5.34 -19.16 3.37
C SER A 71 4.59 -18.38 4.45
N THR A 72 4.69 -17.05 4.45
CA THR A 72 4.09 -16.16 5.46
C THR A 72 2.97 -15.27 4.93
N ILE A 73 2.72 -15.29 3.61
CA ILE A 73 1.72 -14.44 2.96
C ILE A 73 0.62 -15.32 2.37
N LYS A 74 -0.62 -15.13 2.84
CA LYS A 74 -1.81 -15.74 2.27
C LYS A 74 -2.53 -14.71 1.42
N ILE A 75 -2.92 -15.08 0.20
CA ILE A 75 -3.61 -14.20 -0.74
C ILE A 75 -4.96 -14.82 -1.04
N GLN A 76 -6.02 -14.04 -0.92
CA GLN A 76 -7.37 -14.40 -1.36
C GLN A 76 -7.87 -13.32 -2.31
N SER A 77 -8.51 -13.74 -3.39
CA SER A 77 -9.05 -12.84 -4.39
C SER A 77 -10.46 -13.26 -4.80
N ILE A 78 -11.33 -12.27 -5.00
CA ILE A 78 -12.69 -12.49 -5.52
C ILE A 78 -12.74 -13.18 -6.88
N TYR A 79 -11.63 -13.17 -7.64
CA TYR A 79 -11.59 -13.76 -8.97
C TYR A 79 -11.37 -15.27 -8.98
N LYS A 80 -11.02 -15.86 -7.83
CA LYS A 80 -10.66 -17.29 -7.74
C LYS A 80 -11.42 -18.03 -6.66
N ASN A 81 -11.69 -17.38 -5.53
CA ASN A 81 -12.34 -17.99 -4.38
C ASN A 81 -13.37 -17.02 -3.76
N GLU A 82 -14.35 -17.56 -3.05
CA GLU A 82 -15.14 -16.74 -2.12
C GLU A 82 -14.20 -16.22 -1.01
N ILE A 83 -14.32 -14.94 -0.69
CA ILE A 83 -13.54 -14.34 0.41
C ILE A 83 -14.21 -14.73 1.72
N ILE A 84 -13.53 -15.60 2.48
CA ILE A 84 -13.96 -16.05 3.80
C ILE A 84 -13.22 -15.21 4.83
N GLU A 85 -13.91 -14.23 5.42
CA GLU A 85 -13.37 -13.38 6.47
C GLU A 85 -13.04 -14.24 7.71
N ASN A 86 -11.73 -14.42 7.96
CA ASN A 86 -11.21 -15.14 9.13
C ASN A 86 -10.64 -14.15 10.16
N SER A 87 -10.34 -14.62 11.37
CA SER A 87 -9.55 -13.83 12.33
C SER A 87 -8.11 -13.67 11.82
N TYR A 88 -7.85 -12.59 11.08
CA TYR A 88 -6.54 -12.28 10.53
C TYR A 88 -5.65 -11.57 11.56
N SER A 89 -4.37 -11.93 11.58
CA SER A 89 -3.36 -11.30 12.44
C SER A 89 -2.82 -9.97 11.89
N TYR A 90 -2.68 -9.84 10.57
CA TYR A 90 -2.43 -8.57 9.86
C TYR A 90 -3.09 -8.63 8.49
N LEU A 91 -3.87 -7.61 8.16
CA LEU A 91 -4.70 -7.60 6.96
C LEU A 91 -4.26 -6.50 5.98
N ILE A 92 -4.10 -6.87 4.71
CA ILE A 92 -4.04 -5.94 3.59
C ILE A 92 -5.33 -6.11 2.80
N ILE A 93 -6.12 -5.04 2.65
CA ILE A 93 -7.30 -5.03 1.79
C ILE A 93 -6.99 -4.22 0.55
N ASP A 94 -7.00 -4.88 -0.62
CA ASP A 94 -6.84 -4.21 -1.91
C ASP A 94 -8.19 -3.92 -2.56
N ASP A 95 -8.40 -2.64 -2.87
CA ASP A 95 -9.67 -2.02 -3.25
C ASP A 95 -10.77 -2.11 -2.18
N VAL A 96 -10.54 -1.31 -1.14
CA VAL A 96 -11.44 -1.14 0.02
C VAL A 96 -12.82 -0.64 -0.38
N PHE A 97 -12.92 0.22 -1.39
CA PHE A 97 -14.20 0.75 -1.84
C PHE A 97 -15.09 -0.36 -2.40
N THR A 98 -14.54 -1.19 -3.29
CA THR A 98 -15.24 -2.35 -3.85
C THR A 98 -15.60 -3.35 -2.75
N GLY A 99 -14.65 -3.68 -1.88
CA GLY A 99 -14.89 -4.60 -0.76
C GLY A 99 -16.02 -4.15 0.18
N LYS A 100 -16.07 -2.86 0.54
CA LYS A 100 -17.14 -2.30 1.38
C LYS A 100 -18.48 -2.25 0.64
N THR A 101 -18.48 -1.74 -0.58
CA THR A 101 -19.71 -1.38 -1.29
C THR A 101 -20.42 -2.59 -1.89
N LEU A 102 -19.66 -3.54 -2.45
CA LEU A 102 -20.21 -4.68 -3.16
C LEU A 102 -20.22 -5.96 -2.32
N PHE A 103 -19.30 -6.09 -1.35
CA PHE A 103 -19.13 -7.31 -0.56
C PHE A 103 -19.38 -7.11 0.94
N GLY A 104 -19.68 -5.89 1.39
CA GLY A 104 -20.04 -5.61 2.78
C GLY A 104 -18.91 -5.76 3.81
N ILE A 105 -17.65 -5.71 3.38
CA ILE A 105 -16.48 -5.89 4.26
C ILE A 105 -16.42 -4.78 5.32
N LYS A 106 -16.19 -5.17 6.58
CA LYS A 106 -16.11 -4.25 7.72
C LYS A 106 -14.66 -3.89 8.05
N CYS A 107 -14.20 -2.75 7.53
CA CYS A 107 -12.79 -2.34 7.67
C CYS A 107 -12.43 -1.56 8.95
N LYS A 108 -13.38 -1.29 9.86
CA LYS A 108 -13.20 -0.22 10.86
C LYS A 108 -12.41 -0.61 12.12
N GLU A 109 -12.18 -1.89 12.37
CA GLU A 109 -11.71 -2.36 13.68
C GLU A 109 -10.42 -3.20 13.64
N ILE A 110 -9.86 -3.43 12.45
CA ILE A 110 -8.69 -4.29 12.28
C ILE A 110 -7.46 -3.43 11.98
N GLU A 111 -6.34 -3.78 12.57
CA GLU A 111 -5.04 -3.18 12.26
C GLU A 111 -4.57 -3.69 10.89
N GLY A 112 -4.03 -2.82 10.04
CA GLY A 112 -3.67 -3.26 8.69
C GLY A 112 -3.51 -2.14 7.68
N ILE A 113 -3.37 -2.56 6.43
CA ILE A 113 -3.20 -1.71 5.25
C ILE A 113 -4.47 -1.75 4.42
N TYR A 114 -4.96 -0.58 4.07
CA TYR A 114 -6.23 -0.36 3.40
C TYR A 114 -5.99 0.43 2.14
N ILE A 115 -6.15 -0.22 1.00
CA ILE A 115 -5.80 0.34 -0.29
C ILE A 115 -7.06 0.82 -1.01
N TYR A 116 -7.09 2.09 -1.35
CA TYR A 116 -8.12 2.69 -2.18
C TYR A 116 -7.57 2.88 -3.59
N ARG A 117 -8.18 2.17 -4.55
CA ARG A 117 -7.82 2.23 -5.97
C ARG A 117 -8.59 3.31 -6.69
N SER A 118 -8.05 3.80 -7.81
CA SER A 118 -8.80 4.62 -8.77
C SER A 118 -9.50 5.86 -8.17
N ASN A 119 -8.82 6.59 -7.27
CA ASN A 119 -9.38 7.76 -6.58
C ASN A 119 -10.67 7.50 -5.77
N SER A 120 -10.91 6.27 -5.32
CA SER A 120 -12.13 5.92 -4.58
C SER A 120 -12.14 6.40 -3.12
N ALA A 121 -11.01 6.90 -2.59
CA ALA A 121 -10.93 7.45 -1.24
C ALA A 121 -11.51 8.87 -1.17
N THR A 122 -12.36 9.11 -0.16
CA THR A 122 -12.75 10.47 0.24
C THR A 122 -11.81 11.03 1.30
N GLU A 123 -11.84 12.36 1.52
CA GLU A 123 -11.11 12.98 2.64
C GLU A 123 -11.53 12.37 4.00
N THR A 124 -12.83 12.14 4.19
CA THR A 124 -13.36 11.49 5.39
C THR A 124 -12.83 10.07 5.56
N ASP A 125 -12.67 9.30 4.47
CA ASP A 125 -12.03 8.00 4.54
C ASP A 125 -10.60 8.13 5.04
N MET A 126 -9.80 9.01 4.43
CA MET A 126 -8.39 9.22 4.77
C MET A 126 -8.20 9.63 6.24
N CYS A 127 -9.06 10.51 6.77
CA CYS A 127 -9.02 10.93 8.18
C CYS A 127 -9.36 9.81 9.18
N SER A 128 -9.87 8.67 8.73
CA SER A 128 -10.20 7.53 9.61
C SER A 128 -9.04 6.58 9.89
N TYR A 129 -7.85 6.86 9.33
CA TYR A 129 -6.62 6.08 9.44
C TYR A 129 -5.55 6.85 10.22
N ASP A 130 -4.63 6.13 10.86
CA ASP A 130 -3.51 6.73 11.58
C ASP A 130 -2.48 7.37 10.64
N ILE A 131 -2.26 6.71 9.50
CA ILE A 131 -1.28 7.08 8.49
C ILE A 131 -1.96 7.02 7.14
N CYS A 132 -1.70 8.01 6.28
CA CYS A 132 -2.09 7.96 4.89
C CYS A 132 -0.91 8.14 3.95
N ILE A 133 -0.80 7.23 2.99
CA ILE A 133 0.20 7.27 1.94
C ILE A 133 -0.50 7.57 0.62
N LEU A 134 -0.17 8.69 0.00
CA LEU A 134 -0.75 9.12 -1.27
C LEU A 134 0.26 8.88 -2.38
N ILE A 135 -0.15 8.13 -3.41
CA ILE A 135 0.64 7.92 -4.63
C ILE A 135 -0.01 8.71 -5.75
N LYS A 136 0.71 9.71 -6.27
CA LYS A 136 0.19 10.69 -7.24
C LYS A 136 1.06 10.75 -8.49
N PRO A 137 0.49 11.08 -9.66
CA PRO A 137 1.28 11.37 -10.83
C PRO A 137 2.07 12.67 -10.66
N LEU A 138 3.09 12.86 -11.50
CA LEU A 138 3.76 14.16 -11.58
C LEU A 138 2.79 15.19 -12.19
N LYS A 139 2.72 16.39 -11.61
CA LYS A 139 1.94 17.51 -12.17
C LYS A 139 2.34 17.89 -13.60
N SER A 140 3.58 17.60 -13.99
CA SER A 140 4.12 17.85 -15.32
C SER A 140 3.75 16.77 -16.35
N GLY A 141 3.05 15.70 -15.96
CA GLY A 141 2.76 14.54 -16.80
C GLY A 141 3.86 13.48 -16.73
N VAL A 142 4.04 12.72 -17.81
CA VAL A 142 4.94 11.56 -17.85
C VAL A 142 6.42 11.99 -17.87
N SER A 143 7.26 11.31 -17.07
CA SER A 143 8.70 11.53 -17.05
C SER A 143 9.46 10.20 -17.18
N THR A 144 10.62 10.25 -17.82
CA THR A 144 11.55 9.10 -17.86
C THR A 144 12.37 8.98 -16.58
N VAL A 145 12.49 10.07 -15.80
CA VAL A 145 13.35 10.16 -14.62
C VAL A 145 12.63 9.78 -13.34
N TYR A 146 11.36 10.17 -13.20
CA TYR A 146 10.53 9.89 -12.04
C TYR A 146 9.17 9.38 -12.51
N ASP A 147 8.57 8.46 -11.77
CA ASP A 147 7.26 7.90 -12.14
C ASP A 147 6.11 8.63 -11.44
N GLY A 148 6.38 9.27 -10.30
CA GLY A 148 5.35 9.97 -9.56
C GLY A 148 5.83 10.65 -8.29
N ILE A 149 4.86 11.06 -7.48
CA ILE A 149 5.01 11.66 -6.14
C ILE A 149 4.44 10.68 -5.11
N ILE A 150 5.16 10.52 -4.02
CA ILE A 150 4.66 9.89 -2.80
C ILE A 150 4.57 10.94 -1.70
N GLU A 151 3.48 10.94 -0.97
CA GLU A 151 3.32 11.72 0.25
C GLU A 151 2.91 10.78 1.39
N ILE A 152 3.49 10.97 2.56
CA ILE A 152 3.14 10.23 3.76
C ILE A 152 2.70 11.23 4.82
N HIS A 153 1.47 11.06 5.28
CA HIS A 153 0.82 11.91 6.26
C HIS A 153 0.49 11.09 7.50
N GLN A 154 0.64 11.71 8.66
CA GLN A 154 0.22 11.16 9.95
C GLN A 154 -0.59 12.25 10.66
N PHE A 155 -1.89 12.00 10.86
CA PHE A 155 -2.85 13.02 11.29
C PHE A 155 -2.78 14.29 10.41
N ASP A 156 -2.50 15.44 11.01
CA ASP A 156 -2.38 16.75 10.37
C ASP A 156 -0.95 17.08 9.89
N ARG A 157 0.00 16.16 10.07
CA ARG A 157 1.41 16.36 9.75
C ARG A 157 1.83 15.56 8.52
N THR A 158 2.44 16.23 7.56
CA THR A 158 3.21 15.59 6.49
C THR A 158 4.55 15.12 7.03
N ILE A 159 4.79 13.80 6.99
CA ILE A 159 6.04 13.16 7.41
C ILE A 159 7.04 13.17 6.26
N PHE A 160 6.56 12.88 5.05
CA PHE A 160 7.41 12.82 3.87
C PHE A 160 6.67 13.28 2.63
N THR A 161 7.39 14.00 1.77
CA THR A 161 6.98 14.31 0.40
C THR A 161 8.17 14.08 -0.51
N GLY A 162 7.99 13.28 -1.54
CA GLY A 162 9.09 12.92 -2.43
C GLY A 162 8.66 12.48 -3.81
N LYS A 163 9.62 12.43 -4.72
CA LYS A 163 9.49 11.74 -6.01
C LYS A 163 9.90 10.29 -5.85
N TYR A 164 9.36 9.40 -6.67
CA TYR A 164 9.80 8.02 -6.73
C TYR A 164 10.10 7.57 -8.16
N LYS A 165 10.96 6.55 -8.28
CA LYS A 165 11.24 5.82 -9.52
C LYS A 165 11.18 4.33 -9.25
N VAL A 166 10.34 3.62 -9.99
CA VAL A 166 10.14 2.19 -9.90
C VAL A 166 11.07 1.49 -10.89
N PHE A 167 11.85 0.57 -10.36
CA PHE A 167 12.62 -0.41 -11.14
C PHE A 167 12.00 -1.79 -10.93
N ARG A 168 12.51 -2.77 -11.67
CA ARG A 168 12.01 -4.15 -11.63
C ARG A 168 12.00 -4.71 -10.19
N ASP A 169 13.10 -4.53 -9.47
CA ASP A 169 13.32 -5.20 -8.18
C ASP A 169 13.29 -4.24 -6.97
N GLU A 170 13.32 -2.92 -7.23
CA GLU A 170 13.38 -1.89 -6.20
C GLU A 170 12.60 -0.63 -6.57
N THR A 171 12.37 0.22 -5.57
CA THR A 171 11.86 1.57 -5.75
C THR A 171 12.82 2.53 -5.07
N VAL A 172 13.17 3.61 -5.76
CA VAL A 172 14.04 4.66 -5.24
C VAL A 172 13.22 5.91 -4.98
N TYR A 173 13.42 6.51 -3.80
CA TYR A 173 12.71 7.71 -3.36
C TYR A 173 13.65 8.90 -3.22
N TYR A 174 13.13 10.09 -3.50
CA TYR A 174 13.88 11.34 -3.49
C TYR A 174 13.08 12.39 -2.72
N SER A 175 13.62 12.89 -1.60
CA SER A 175 12.97 13.95 -0.83
C SER A 175 12.81 15.22 -1.67
N LEU A 176 11.63 15.81 -1.62
CA LEU A 176 11.40 17.18 -2.06
C LEU A 176 11.57 18.07 -0.84
N CYS A 177 12.79 18.56 -0.63
CA CYS A 177 13.07 19.57 0.40
C CYS A 177 12.24 20.83 0.17
#